data_AF-A0A2E8HPE3-F1
#
_entry.id   AF-A0A2E8HPE3-F1
#
_cell.length_a   1.000
_cell.length_b   1.000
_cell.length_c   1.000
_cell.angle_alpha   90.00
_cell.angle_beta   90.00
_cell.angle_gamma   90.00
#
_symmetry.space_group_name_H-M   'P 1'
#
loop_
_entity.id
_entity.type
_entity.pdbx_description
1 polymer ?
#
loop_
_entity_poly.entity_id
_entity_poly.type
_entity_poly.pdbx_seq_one_letter_code
_entity_poly.pdbx_strand_id
1 'polypeptide(L)'
;MISQGDGVSRLFGLETEYGIQVDGVETMDVVVESMELIRCYLLEDFVALWDYGLENPRKDMRGFEVSDLLNDKDETLHLQKDRERKIPLADLKSDLIISNGARLYNDHTHPEYSTPECRVLADLVASDRAGERILLQCANRRTADRGNGVARLYKNNTDFEGHSYGCHENYLVDRQIPFQRVIDGLLPYLVSRQIFTGAGKVGVEGDRTADPAVYQLAQRSDFFECIASVDTMTRRPLVNTRDEPHAQASRYRRLHIILGDSNMSEYVTALKVGTALLVLELMEKQLAPPLVLADPVGALKQVSRDQRRQWAVELAGRRHTDAVAIQQAYLARARDEA
;
A
#
# COMPACT_ATOMS: atom_id res chain seq x y z
N MET A 1 15.79 -27.57 -13.63
CA MET A 1 15.11 -27.29 -14.91
C MET A 1 13.75 -26.73 -14.58
N ILE A 2 13.66 -25.41 -14.46
CA ILE A 2 12.39 -24.69 -14.41
C ILE A 2 12.12 -24.29 -15.85
N SER A 3 10.96 -24.69 -16.35
CA SER A 3 10.46 -24.46 -17.71
C SER A 3 10.67 -23.00 -18.14
N GLN A 4 11.39 -22.80 -19.24
CA GLN A 4 11.29 -21.58 -20.04
C GLN A 4 9.96 -21.62 -20.79
N GLY A 5 8.88 -21.28 -20.09
CA GLY A 5 7.69 -20.77 -20.76
C GLY A 5 7.92 -19.29 -21.04
N ASP A 6 7.49 -18.81 -22.21
CA ASP A 6 7.41 -17.38 -22.59
C ASP A 6 6.42 -16.59 -21.70
N GLY A 7 6.48 -16.77 -20.39
CA GLY A 7 5.73 -16.00 -19.42
C GLY A 7 6.35 -14.62 -19.34
N VAL A 8 5.59 -13.58 -19.72
CA VAL A 8 5.97 -12.20 -19.44
C VAL A 8 6.26 -12.09 -17.95
N SER A 9 7.53 -11.91 -17.59
CA SER A 9 7.93 -11.59 -16.22
C SER A 9 7.22 -10.30 -15.82
N ARG A 10 6.16 -10.43 -15.01
CA ARG A 10 5.36 -9.30 -14.52
C ARG A 10 6.24 -8.38 -13.69
N LEU A 11 6.14 -7.07 -13.91
CA LEU A 11 6.76 -6.07 -13.06
C LEU A 11 5.90 -5.81 -11.84
N PHE A 12 6.54 -5.65 -10.69
CA PHE A 12 5.88 -5.31 -9.44
C PHE A 12 6.79 -4.50 -8.52
N GLY A 13 6.19 -3.78 -7.58
CA GLY A 13 6.89 -2.90 -6.64
C GLY A 13 6.08 -2.65 -5.37
N LEU A 14 6.72 -2.10 -4.36
CA LEU A 14 6.11 -1.68 -3.10
C LEU A 14 6.35 -0.19 -2.86
N GLU A 15 5.35 0.49 -2.31
CA GLU A 15 5.44 1.84 -1.75
C GLU A 15 5.20 1.69 -0.24
N THR A 16 6.03 2.27 0.62
CA THR A 16 5.85 2.17 2.08
C THR A 16 6.03 3.53 2.72
N GLU A 17 4.93 4.05 3.27
CA GLU A 17 4.89 5.22 4.13
C GLU A 17 5.31 4.81 5.56
N TYR A 18 6.18 5.59 6.20
CA TYR A 18 6.65 5.33 7.55
C TYR A 18 6.01 6.29 8.56
N GLY A 19 5.61 5.78 9.72
CA GLY A 19 5.33 6.63 10.88
C GLY A 19 6.61 7.30 11.36
N ILE A 20 6.55 8.56 11.79
CA ILE A 20 7.71 9.30 12.29
C ILE A 20 7.41 9.95 13.63
N GLN A 21 8.38 9.91 14.54
CA GLN A 21 8.35 10.58 15.84
C GLN A 21 9.76 11.10 16.16
N VAL A 22 9.85 12.19 16.93
CA VAL A 22 11.13 12.65 17.50
C VAL A 22 11.04 12.62 19.01
N ASP A 23 11.82 11.73 19.63
CA ASP A 23 11.91 11.68 21.09
C ASP A 23 12.65 12.90 21.65
N GLY A 24 12.24 13.35 22.83
CA GLY A 24 12.89 14.46 23.53
C GLY A 24 12.40 15.84 23.10
N VAL A 25 11.34 15.89 22.27
CA VAL A 25 10.67 17.13 21.84
C VAL A 25 9.20 17.06 22.24
N GLU A 26 8.65 18.15 22.76
CA GLU A 26 7.24 18.22 23.18
C GLU A 26 6.27 18.38 22.00
N THR A 27 6.67 19.12 20.96
CA THR A 27 5.84 19.35 19.76
C THR A 27 6.69 19.26 18.50
N MET A 28 6.10 18.65 17.46
CA MET A 28 6.78 18.36 16.21
C MET A 28 5.86 18.66 15.04
N ASP A 29 6.37 19.35 14.02
CA ASP A 29 5.68 19.46 12.73
C ASP A 29 6.10 18.27 11.87
N VAL A 30 5.19 17.30 11.73
CA VAL A 30 5.46 16.02 11.04
C VAL A 30 5.89 16.25 9.60
N VAL A 31 5.30 17.23 8.90
CA VAL A 31 5.68 17.54 7.50
C VAL A 31 7.12 18.02 7.44
N VAL A 32 7.50 18.95 8.32
CA VAL A 32 8.87 19.48 8.36
C VAL A 32 9.86 18.37 8.70
N GLU A 33 9.55 17.52 9.68
CA GLU A 33 10.46 16.43 10.05
C GLU A 33 10.62 15.38 8.96
N SER A 34 9.53 14.99 8.29
CA SER A 34 9.58 14.06 7.15
C SER A 34 10.40 14.65 6.01
N MET A 35 10.20 15.92 5.66
CA MET A 35 11.01 16.63 4.67
C MET A 35 12.50 16.66 5.03
N GLU A 36 12.83 17.11 6.23
CA GLU A 36 14.23 17.23 6.67
C GLU A 36 14.93 15.87 6.75
N LEU A 37 14.18 14.82 7.08
CA LEU A 37 14.68 13.44 7.04
C LEU A 37 15.03 13.04 5.60
N ILE A 38 14.15 13.28 4.63
CA ILE A 38 14.41 12.94 3.22
C ILE A 38 15.60 13.74 2.66
N ARG A 39 15.73 15.01 3.05
CA ARG A 39 16.87 15.88 2.66
C ARG A 39 18.23 15.37 3.11
N CYS A 40 18.30 14.51 4.13
CA CYS A 40 19.56 13.86 4.53
C CYS A 40 20.14 12.94 3.44
N TYR A 41 19.34 12.57 2.43
CA TYR A 41 19.77 11.81 1.27
C TYR A 41 20.30 12.69 0.12
N LEU A 42 20.04 14.01 0.12
CA LEU A 42 20.57 14.95 -0.91
C LEU A 42 22.09 15.09 -0.89
N LEU A 43 22.76 14.53 0.12
CA LEU A 43 24.21 14.55 0.28
C LEU A 43 24.93 13.48 -0.55
N GLU A 44 24.19 12.65 -1.29
CA GLU A 44 24.73 11.56 -2.12
C GLU A 44 25.00 12.01 -3.59
N ASP A 45 25.90 11.31 -4.29
CA ASP A 45 26.45 11.71 -5.60
C ASP A 45 25.43 11.73 -6.76
N PHE A 46 24.32 11.00 -6.64
CA PHE A 46 23.28 10.94 -7.66
C PHE A 46 21.89 11.13 -7.04
N VAL A 47 21.19 12.16 -7.53
CA VAL A 47 19.79 12.44 -7.25
C VAL A 47 19.15 12.99 -8.52
N ALA A 48 18.05 12.38 -8.96
CA ALA A 48 17.16 12.95 -9.99
C ALA A 48 15.80 13.30 -9.38
N LEU A 49 15.03 14.16 -10.05
CA LEU A 49 13.68 14.56 -9.60
C LEU A 49 12.60 13.75 -10.34
N TRP A 50 11.51 13.45 -9.64
CA TRP A 50 10.36 12.78 -10.24
C TRP A 50 9.63 13.67 -11.26
N ASP A 51 9.24 13.08 -12.39
CA ASP A 51 8.46 13.76 -13.43
C ASP A 51 6.96 13.42 -13.33
N TYR A 52 6.18 14.39 -12.88
CA TYR A 52 4.73 14.30 -12.74
C TYR A 52 3.97 14.50 -14.06
N GLY A 53 4.63 14.84 -15.16
CA GLY A 53 3.97 15.31 -16.39
C GLY A 53 3.00 14.32 -17.04
N LEU A 54 3.06 13.03 -16.68
CA LEU A 54 2.19 11.97 -17.19
C LEU A 54 1.17 11.46 -16.16
N GLU A 55 1.14 12.02 -14.95
CA GLU A 55 0.22 11.62 -13.88
C GLU A 55 -1.13 12.34 -13.98
N ASN A 56 -2.20 11.62 -13.65
CA ASN A 56 -3.54 12.17 -13.49
C ASN A 56 -4.28 11.34 -12.44
N PRO A 57 -4.28 11.79 -11.17
CA PRO A 57 -4.82 10.99 -10.06
C PRO A 57 -6.35 10.87 -10.11
N ARG A 58 -7.01 11.63 -10.97
CA ARG A 58 -8.47 11.61 -11.17
C ARG A 58 -8.91 10.57 -12.19
N LYS A 59 -7.99 10.02 -12.97
CA LYS A 59 -8.30 9.05 -14.02
C LYS A 59 -8.62 7.71 -13.40
N ASP A 60 -9.80 7.18 -13.73
CA ASP A 60 -10.28 5.90 -13.25
C ASP A 60 -10.09 4.79 -14.29
N MET A 61 -9.61 3.64 -13.83
CA MET A 61 -9.40 2.42 -14.60
C MET A 61 -10.65 1.90 -15.32
N ARG A 62 -11.85 2.32 -14.90
CA ARG A 62 -13.13 1.99 -15.55
C ARG A 62 -13.45 2.89 -16.75
N GLY A 63 -12.59 3.86 -17.08
CA GLY A 63 -12.66 4.67 -18.30
C GLY A 63 -13.34 6.02 -18.14
N PHE A 64 -13.39 6.56 -16.92
CA PHE A 64 -13.92 7.90 -16.64
C PHE A 64 -12.92 8.70 -15.80
N GLU A 65 -13.17 9.99 -15.61
CA GLU A 65 -12.41 10.87 -14.74
C GLU A 65 -13.32 11.41 -13.64
N VAL A 66 -12.85 11.43 -12.38
CA VAL A 66 -13.62 12.01 -11.28
C VAL A 66 -13.49 13.54 -11.28
N SER A 67 -14.56 14.24 -10.92
CA SER A 67 -14.58 15.72 -10.92
C SER A 67 -13.66 16.30 -9.84
N ASP A 68 -13.68 15.69 -8.66
CA ASP A 68 -12.96 16.13 -7.48
C ASP A 68 -12.44 14.91 -6.71
N LEU A 69 -11.19 14.99 -6.24
CA LEU A 69 -10.72 14.10 -5.18
C LEU A 69 -11.14 14.74 -3.85
N LEU A 70 -11.54 13.94 -2.86
CA LEU A 70 -11.81 14.48 -1.53
C LEU A 70 -10.54 15.11 -0.93
N ASN A 71 -9.37 14.59 -1.30
CA ASN A 71 -8.08 15.15 -0.95
C ASN A 71 -7.81 16.52 -1.60
N ASP A 72 -8.49 16.91 -2.69
CA ASP A 72 -8.28 18.23 -3.31
C ASP A 72 -8.59 19.37 -2.31
N LYS A 73 -9.49 19.13 -1.35
CA LYS A 73 -9.85 20.10 -0.30
C LYS A 73 -8.83 20.14 0.84
N ASP A 74 -8.32 18.98 1.28
CA ASP A 74 -7.29 18.90 2.30
C ASP A 74 -5.95 19.39 1.75
N GLU A 75 -5.55 18.98 0.54
CA GLU A 75 -4.40 19.54 -0.18
C GLU A 75 -4.56 21.05 -0.35
N THR A 76 -5.73 21.59 -0.69
CA THR A 76 -5.91 23.05 -0.75
C THR A 76 -5.63 23.72 0.60
N LEU A 77 -6.01 23.10 1.71
CA LEU A 77 -5.77 23.62 3.07
C LEU A 77 -4.30 23.47 3.50
N HIS A 78 -3.65 22.35 3.16
CA HIS A 78 -2.22 22.11 3.38
C HIS A 78 -1.36 23.01 2.49
N LEU A 79 -1.68 23.15 1.20
CA LEU A 79 -1.07 24.08 0.24
C LEU A 79 -1.23 25.54 0.69
N GLN A 80 -2.31 25.91 1.37
CA GLN A 80 -2.46 27.24 1.98
C GLN A 80 -1.46 27.44 3.13
N LYS A 81 -1.27 26.46 4.01
CA LYS A 81 -0.24 26.48 5.06
C LYS A 81 1.18 26.42 4.48
N ASP A 82 1.40 25.68 3.40
CA ASP A 82 2.69 25.55 2.72
C ASP A 82 3.07 26.82 1.95
N ARG A 83 2.08 27.54 1.41
CA ARG A 83 2.28 28.88 0.82
C ARG A 83 2.78 29.89 1.85
N GLU A 84 2.40 29.77 3.12
CA GLU A 84 2.96 30.59 4.20
C GLU A 84 4.44 30.27 4.49
N ARG A 85 4.87 29.02 4.23
CA ARG A 85 6.26 28.55 4.42
C ARG A 85 7.24 29.07 3.37
N LYS A 86 6.76 29.60 2.23
CA LYS A 86 7.57 30.13 1.09
C LYS A 86 8.58 29.13 0.49
N ILE A 87 8.37 27.84 0.69
CA ILE A 87 9.18 26.76 0.08
C ILE A 87 8.45 26.30 -1.20
N PRO A 88 9.12 26.17 -2.36
CA PRO A 88 8.52 25.60 -3.56
C PRO A 88 7.96 24.19 -3.33
N LEU A 89 6.82 23.82 -3.94
CA LEU A 89 6.17 22.51 -3.73
C LEU A 89 7.10 21.31 -4.08
N ALA A 90 7.95 21.48 -5.09
CA ALA A 90 8.97 20.50 -5.45
C ALA A 90 9.98 20.27 -4.31
N ASP A 91 10.32 21.32 -3.56
CA ASP A 91 11.23 21.27 -2.41
C ASP A 91 10.52 20.77 -1.14
N LEU A 92 9.17 20.83 -1.09
CA LEU A 92 8.31 20.28 -0.04
C LEU A 92 8.13 18.77 -0.15
N LYS A 93 7.99 18.23 -1.36
CA LYS A 93 7.96 16.78 -1.54
C LYS A 93 9.33 16.15 -1.41
N SER A 94 10.42 16.91 -1.66
CA SER A 94 11.80 16.39 -1.67
C SER A 94 11.84 15.07 -2.45
N ASP A 95 11.39 15.11 -3.70
CA ASP A 95 10.99 13.93 -4.44
C ASP A 95 12.15 13.36 -5.26
N LEU A 96 12.86 12.41 -4.65
CA LEU A 96 14.17 11.96 -5.12
C LEU A 96 14.06 10.60 -5.81
N ILE A 97 14.67 10.47 -6.97
CA ILE A 97 15.08 9.19 -7.52
C ILE A 97 16.52 8.94 -7.10
N ILE A 98 16.73 7.82 -6.41
CA ILE A 98 18.00 7.50 -5.78
C ILE A 98 18.76 6.42 -6.57
N SER A 99 20.02 6.19 -6.21
CA SER A 99 20.98 5.39 -6.99
C SER A 99 20.57 3.93 -7.25
N ASN A 100 19.72 3.34 -6.38
CA ASN A 100 19.20 1.99 -6.56
C ASN A 100 17.92 1.94 -7.41
N GLY A 101 17.49 3.06 -7.99
CA GLY A 101 16.27 3.20 -8.81
C GLY A 101 14.99 3.38 -8.02
N ALA A 102 15.05 3.40 -6.68
CA ALA A 102 13.89 3.70 -5.84
C ALA A 102 13.51 5.18 -5.91
N ARG A 103 12.26 5.47 -5.54
CA ARG A 103 11.78 6.80 -5.23
C ARG A 103 11.76 7.00 -3.73
N LEU A 104 12.27 8.12 -3.24
CA LEU A 104 12.35 8.49 -1.84
C LEU A 104 11.82 9.92 -1.70
N TYR A 105 10.69 10.09 -1.02
CA TYR A 105 10.00 11.38 -0.97
C TYR A 105 9.18 11.56 0.30
N ASN A 106 8.70 12.78 0.53
CA ASN A 106 7.71 13.08 1.54
C ASN A 106 6.31 13.03 0.91
N ASP A 107 5.50 12.04 1.30
CA ASP A 107 4.09 11.98 0.93
C ASP A 107 3.24 12.59 2.05
N HIS A 108 2.88 13.86 1.84
CA HIS A 108 2.24 14.75 2.81
C HIS A 108 2.97 14.83 4.16
N THR A 109 2.66 13.91 5.07
CA THR A 109 3.19 13.83 6.43
C THR A 109 4.17 12.69 6.65
N HIS A 110 4.38 11.81 5.68
CA HIS A 110 5.16 10.58 5.86
C HIS A 110 6.37 10.53 4.94
N PRO A 111 7.56 10.15 5.46
CA PRO A 111 8.64 9.74 4.59
C PRO A 111 8.25 8.41 3.93
N GLU A 112 8.30 8.38 2.61
CA GLU A 112 7.94 7.23 1.79
C GLU A 112 9.12 6.73 0.99
N TYR A 113 9.24 5.41 0.94
CA TYR A 113 10.15 4.71 0.04
C TYR A 113 9.37 3.81 -0.91
N SER A 114 9.51 4.05 -2.21
CA SER A 114 8.96 3.23 -3.28
C SER A 114 10.08 2.45 -3.96
N THR A 115 10.01 1.11 -3.94
CA THR A 115 11.03 0.24 -4.54
C THR A 115 11.20 0.52 -6.04
N PRO A 116 12.40 0.27 -6.62
CA PRO A 116 12.50 0.12 -8.07
C PRO A 116 11.57 -1.00 -8.57
N GLU A 117 11.28 -1.02 -9.87
CA GLU A 117 10.48 -2.10 -10.45
C GLU A 117 11.23 -3.43 -10.40
N CYS A 118 10.61 -4.42 -9.76
CA CYS A 118 11.19 -5.75 -9.55
C CYS A 118 10.53 -6.79 -10.48
N ARG A 119 11.29 -7.83 -10.79
CA ARG A 119 10.85 -8.98 -11.61
C ARG A 119 10.81 -10.31 -10.85
N VAL A 120 11.54 -10.39 -9.75
CA VAL A 120 11.62 -11.57 -8.88
C VAL A 120 11.42 -11.14 -7.43
N LEU A 121 10.82 -12.02 -6.62
CA LEU A 121 10.47 -11.70 -5.23
C LEU A 121 11.70 -11.40 -4.37
N ALA A 122 12.84 -12.04 -4.64
CA ALA A 122 14.08 -11.80 -3.91
C ALA A 122 14.55 -10.34 -4.06
N ASP A 123 14.51 -9.78 -5.27
CA ASP A 123 14.89 -8.40 -5.54
C ASP A 123 13.95 -7.42 -4.87
N LEU A 124 12.65 -7.71 -4.84
CA LEU A 124 11.67 -6.88 -4.16
C LEU A 124 11.91 -6.86 -2.65
N VAL A 125 12.08 -8.02 -2.03
CA VAL A 125 12.34 -8.12 -0.58
C VAL A 125 13.65 -7.43 -0.24
N ALA A 126 14.71 -7.63 -1.04
CA ALA A 126 15.97 -6.94 -0.85
C ALA A 126 15.83 -5.41 -0.97
N SER A 127 15.04 -4.94 -1.94
CA SER A 127 14.81 -3.51 -2.17
C SER A 127 13.96 -2.87 -1.08
N ASP A 128 12.92 -3.55 -0.59
CA ASP A 128 12.10 -3.12 0.55
C ASP A 128 12.96 -3.01 1.83
N ARG A 129 13.85 -3.99 2.05
CA ARG A 129 14.81 -3.94 3.16
C ARG A 129 15.87 -2.87 2.99
N ALA A 130 16.32 -2.60 1.77
CA ALA A 130 17.21 -1.48 1.49
C ALA A 130 16.54 -0.15 1.87
N GLY A 131 15.25 0.01 1.60
CA GLY A 131 14.46 1.18 2.02
C GLY A 131 14.49 1.41 3.52
N GLU A 132 14.27 0.36 4.32
CA GLU A 132 14.38 0.44 5.80
C GLU A 132 15.77 0.94 6.25
N ARG A 133 16.84 0.46 5.60
CA ARG A 133 18.22 0.85 5.95
C ARG A 133 18.54 2.28 5.52
N ILE A 134 18.09 2.69 4.34
CA ILE A 134 18.26 4.04 3.81
C ILE A 134 17.57 5.05 4.73
N LEU A 135 16.30 4.81 5.06
CA LEU A 135 15.54 5.70 5.93
C LEU A 135 16.11 5.75 7.36
N LEU A 136 16.62 4.63 7.89
CA LEU A 136 17.33 4.62 9.17
C LEU A 136 18.62 5.46 9.13
N GLN A 137 19.38 5.41 8.03
CA GLN A 137 20.54 6.27 7.85
C GLN A 137 20.16 7.75 7.81
N CYS A 138 19.09 8.10 7.10
CA CYS A 138 18.54 9.45 7.09
C CYS A 138 18.13 9.92 8.49
N ALA A 139 17.41 9.09 9.25
CA ALA A 139 17.00 9.39 10.62
C ALA A 139 18.22 9.63 11.55
N ASN A 140 19.27 8.81 11.42
CA ASN A 140 20.51 8.96 12.19
C ASN A 140 21.25 10.26 11.83
N ARG A 141 21.37 10.60 10.54
CA ARG A 141 21.97 11.86 10.07
C ARG A 141 21.18 13.06 10.61
N ARG A 142 19.86 13.08 10.42
CA ARG A 142 18.96 14.13 10.96
C ARG A 142 19.12 14.30 12.47
N THR A 143 19.26 13.20 13.21
CA THR A 143 19.46 13.21 14.67
C THR A 143 20.79 13.86 15.04
N ALA A 144 21.88 13.48 14.35
CA ALA A 144 23.21 14.03 14.58
C ALA A 144 23.30 15.52 14.23
N ASP A 145 22.73 15.93 13.09
CA ASP A 145 22.89 17.28 12.55
C ASP A 145 22.08 18.33 13.33
N ARG A 146 20.86 17.99 13.76
CA ARG A 146 19.98 18.93 14.47
C ARG A 146 20.15 18.91 15.99
N GLY A 147 20.61 17.79 16.56
CA GLY A 147 20.92 17.66 17.99
C GLY A 147 19.74 17.90 18.96
N ASN A 148 18.52 18.03 18.47
CA ASN A 148 17.34 18.43 19.23
C ASN A 148 16.34 17.28 19.49
N GLY A 149 16.81 16.03 19.55
CA GLY A 149 15.95 14.86 19.75
C GLY A 149 16.35 13.69 18.87
N VAL A 150 15.78 12.51 19.12
CA VAL A 150 16.09 11.27 18.38
C VAL A 150 14.94 10.94 17.44
N ALA A 151 15.19 10.98 16.13
CA ALA A 151 14.20 10.59 15.14
C ALA A 151 13.99 9.07 15.14
N ARG A 152 12.73 8.66 15.25
CA ARG A 152 12.27 7.27 15.17
C ARG A 152 11.32 7.11 14.00
N LEU A 153 11.50 6.00 13.29
CA LEU A 153 10.63 5.59 12.20
C LEU A 153 9.94 4.27 12.53
N TYR A 154 8.68 4.16 12.11
CA TYR A 154 7.84 3.01 12.32
C TYR A 154 7.37 2.48 10.97
N LYS A 155 7.78 1.26 10.61
CA LYS A 155 7.24 0.53 9.47
C LYS A 155 5.97 -0.21 9.89
N ASN A 156 4.89 0.55 9.99
CA ASN A 156 3.54 0.12 10.36
C ASN A 156 2.52 0.94 9.54
N ASN A 157 1.27 1.03 9.97
CA ASN A 157 0.19 1.68 9.21
C ASN A 157 -0.79 2.51 10.05
N THR A 158 -0.50 2.73 11.34
CA THR A 158 -1.34 3.50 12.26
C THR A 158 -0.48 4.16 13.32
N ASP A 159 -0.85 5.35 13.74
CA ASP A 159 -0.26 6.03 14.90
C ASP A 159 -1.04 5.78 16.20
N PHE A 160 -2.15 5.02 16.14
CA PHE A 160 -3.10 4.82 17.23
C PHE A 160 -3.81 6.09 17.71
N GLU A 161 -3.69 7.19 16.97
CA GLU A 161 -4.41 8.46 17.19
C GLU A 161 -5.50 8.68 16.14
N GLY A 162 -5.72 7.69 15.26
CA GLY A 162 -6.78 7.64 14.26
C GLY A 162 -6.30 7.90 12.84
N HIS A 163 -5.00 8.13 12.62
CA HIS A 163 -4.44 8.23 11.28
C HIS A 163 -3.99 6.87 10.75
N SER A 164 -4.03 6.71 9.43
CA SER A 164 -3.51 5.51 8.77
C SER A 164 -2.80 5.85 7.47
N TYR A 165 -1.62 5.27 7.33
CA TYR A 165 -0.69 5.42 6.21
C TYR A 165 -0.41 4.08 5.53
N GLY A 166 0.04 4.14 4.27
CA GLY A 166 0.00 3.05 3.30
C GLY A 166 1.24 2.16 3.24
N CYS A 167 1.01 0.88 2.92
CA CYS A 167 1.96 0.04 2.21
C CYS A 167 1.29 -0.43 0.92
N HIS A 168 1.62 0.20 -0.20
CA HIS A 168 0.97 -0.07 -1.47
C HIS A 168 1.73 -1.12 -2.27
N GLU A 169 0.99 -2.01 -2.90
CA GLU A 169 1.52 -2.99 -3.84
C GLU A 169 1.16 -2.59 -5.26
N ASN A 170 2.15 -2.69 -6.14
CA ASN A 170 2.03 -2.31 -7.54
C ASN A 170 2.28 -3.51 -8.43
N TYR A 171 1.36 -3.76 -9.37
CA TYR A 171 1.47 -4.86 -10.32
C TYR A 171 1.18 -4.38 -11.73
N LEU A 172 2.08 -4.65 -12.67
CA LEU A 172 1.81 -4.44 -14.08
C LEU A 172 0.79 -5.47 -14.55
N VAL A 173 -0.35 -5.03 -15.09
CA VAL A 173 -1.39 -5.94 -15.61
C VAL A 173 -1.79 -5.56 -17.03
N ASP A 174 -2.25 -6.54 -17.81
CA ASP A 174 -2.69 -6.32 -19.18
C ASP A 174 -4.00 -5.50 -19.20
N ARG A 175 -4.03 -4.44 -20.02
CA ARG A 175 -5.19 -3.56 -20.12
C ARG A 175 -6.40 -4.22 -20.80
N GLN A 176 -6.19 -5.29 -21.57
CA GLN A 176 -7.25 -6.04 -22.25
C GLN A 176 -8.21 -6.72 -21.27
N ILE A 177 -7.81 -6.93 -20.02
CA ILE A 177 -8.69 -7.48 -18.99
C ILE A 177 -9.69 -6.38 -18.57
N PRO A 178 -11.02 -6.60 -18.74
CA PRO A 178 -12.04 -5.72 -18.19
C PRO A 178 -11.83 -5.55 -16.69
N PHE A 179 -11.73 -4.30 -16.24
CA PHE A 179 -11.34 -4.01 -14.86
C PHE A 179 -12.35 -4.52 -13.82
N GLN A 180 -13.64 -4.68 -14.19
CA GLN A 180 -14.61 -5.33 -13.31
C GLN A 180 -14.22 -6.78 -12.98
N ARG A 181 -13.68 -7.54 -13.95
CA ARG A 181 -13.15 -8.89 -13.68
C ARG A 181 -11.95 -8.85 -12.73
N VAL A 182 -11.18 -7.75 -12.78
CA VAL A 182 -10.07 -7.53 -11.84
C VAL A 182 -10.61 -7.35 -10.42
N ILE A 183 -11.61 -6.50 -10.25
CA ILE A 183 -12.28 -6.27 -8.96
C ILE A 183 -12.87 -7.57 -8.41
N ASP A 184 -13.70 -8.26 -9.21
CA ASP A 184 -14.42 -9.46 -8.79
C ASP A 184 -13.46 -10.59 -8.38
N GLY A 185 -12.36 -10.75 -9.13
CA GLY A 185 -11.34 -11.75 -8.85
C GLY A 185 -10.44 -11.42 -7.67
N LEU A 186 -10.25 -10.14 -7.32
CA LEU A 186 -9.40 -9.73 -6.19
C LEU A 186 -10.15 -9.68 -4.86
N LEU A 187 -11.42 -9.28 -4.84
CA LEU A 187 -12.14 -9.01 -3.60
C LEU A 187 -12.10 -10.16 -2.58
N PRO A 188 -12.43 -11.42 -2.95
CA PRO A 188 -12.37 -12.53 -1.99
C PRO A 188 -10.96 -12.78 -1.49
N TYR A 189 -9.97 -12.72 -2.37
CA TYR A 189 -8.55 -12.89 -2.04
C TYR A 189 -8.05 -11.80 -1.08
N LEU A 190 -8.26 -10.52 -1.41
CA LEU A 190 -7.78 -9.38 -0.63
C LEU A 190 -8.40 -9.32 0.77
N VAL A 191 -9.71 -9.59 0.88
CA VAL A 191 -10.42 -9.61 2.17
C VAL A 191 -9.90 -10.70 3.10
N SER A 192 -9.52 -11.86 2.55
CA SER A 192 -9.13 -13.04 3.34
C SER A 192 -7.63 -13.20 3.55
N ARG A 193 -6.75 -12.64 2.70
CA ARG A 193 -5.28 -12.82 2.80
C ARG A 193 -4.68 -12.27 4.10
N GLN A 194 -5.36 -11.35 4.78
CA GLN A 194 -4.92 -10.78 6.06
C GLN A 194 -4.69 -11.83 7.16
N ILE A 195 -5.24 -13.04 7.02
CA ILE A 195 -4.95 -14.16 7.93
C ILE A 195 -3.48 -14.60 7.91
N PHE A 196 -2.73 -14.29 6.84
CA PHE A 196 -1.29 -14.57 6.75
C PHE A 196 -0.46 -13.34 6.37
N THR A 197 -1.07 -12.22 5.94
CA THR A 197 -0.34 -10.98 5.61
C THR A 197 -0.51 -9.86 6.64
N GLY A 198 -1.43 -9.99 7.61
CA GLY A 198 -1.67 -8.97 8.62
C GLY A 198 -0.47 -8.78 9.56
N ALA A 199 -0.15 -7.53 9.90
CA ALA A 199 0.96 -7.16 10.79
C ALA A 199 0.56 -7.10 12.27
N GLY A 200 -0.73 -7.26 12.58
CA GLY A 200 -1.27 -7.21 13.93
C GLY A 200 -1.49 -5.79 14.45
N LYS A 201 -2.60 -5.60 15.18
CA LYS A 201 -2.92 -4.35 15.89
C LYS A 201 -3.67 -4.63 17.17
N VAL A 202 -3.45 -3.83 18.22
CA VAL A 202 -4.32 -3.82 19.41
C VAL A 202 -5.23 -2.60 19.35
N GLY A 203 -6.50 -2.79 19.71
CA GLY A 203 -7.54 -1.77 19.67
C GLY A 203 -8.34 -1.77 18.37
N VAL A 204 -9.45 -1.05 18.36
CA VAL A 204 -10.37 -0.90 17.23
C VAL A 204 -10.49 0.57 16.87
N GLU A 205 -10.26 0.91 15.61
CA GLU A 205 -10.24 2.31 15.18
C GLU A 205 -11.65 2.86 15.07
N GLY A 206 -11.81 4.13 15.44
CA GLY A 206 -13.10 4.83 15.38
C GLY A 206 -14.14 4.34 16.38
N ASP A 207 -13.85 3.32 17.20
CA ASP A 207 -14.75 2.79 18.21
C ASP A 207 -14.12 2.84 19.60
N ARG A 208 -14.34 3.96 20.30
CA ARG A 208 -13.89 4.15 21.70
C ARG A 208 -14.66 3.30 22.71
N THR A 209 -15.73 2.62 22.29
CA THR A 209 -16.53 1.75 23.17
C THR A 209 -16.10 0.29 23.07
N ALA A 210 -15.34 -0.07 22.03
CA ALA A 210 -14.73 -1.38 21.90
C ALA A 210 -13.75 -1.64 23.05
N ASP A 211 -13.61 -2.90 23.43
CA ASP A 211 -12.59 -3.32 24.39
C ASP A 211 -11.20 -2.97 23.82
N PRO A 212 -10.38 -2.14 24.50
CA PRO A 212 -9.07 -1.75 24.02
C PRO A 212 -8.11 -2.94 23.89
N ALA A 213 -8.40 -4.09 24.52
CA ALA A 213 -7.62 -5.32 24.41
C ALA A 213 -7.94 -6.17 23.17
N VAL A 214 -8.88 -5.77 22.32
CA VAL A 214 -9.18 -6.48 21.06
C VAL A 214 -7.94 -6.52 20.18
N TYR A 215 -7.49 -7.72 19.83
CA TYR A 215 -6.39 -7.91 18.88
C TYR A 215 -6.94 -8.11 17.47
N GLN A 216 -6.46 -7.30 16.53
CA GLN A 216 -6.79 -7.41 15.13
C GLN A 216 -5.65 -8.06 14.34
N LEU A 217 -6.00 -8.87 13.33
CA LEU A 217 -5.01 -9.45 12.42
C LEU A 217 -4.27 -8.38 11.62
N ALA A 218 -4.97 -7.35 11.16
CA ALA A 218 -4.40 -6.32 10.30
C ALA A 218 -4.59 -4.91 10.86
N GLN A 219 -3.63 -4.04 10.56
CA GLN A 219 -3.62 -2.65 10.99
C GLN A 219 -4.59 -1.81 10.15
N ARG A 220 -4.66 -2.11 8.85
CA ARG A 220 -5.40 -1.33 7.85
C ARG A 220 -6.91 -1.61 7.78
N SER A 221 -7.38 -2.78 8.23
CA SER A 221 -8.73 -3.27 7.93
C SER A 221 -9.88 -2.34 8.34
N ASP A 222 -9.73 -1.59 9.44
CA ASP A 222 -10.77 -0.68 9.93
C ASP A 222 -10.99 0.56 9.04
N PHE A 223 -9.96 0.97 8.30
CA PHE A 223 -9.91 2.23 7.56
C PHE A 223 -10.51 2.17 6.15
N PHE A 224 -11.02 1.01 5.73
CA PHE A 224 -11.64 0.79 4.42
C PHE A 224 -13.15 0.91 4.49
N GLU A 225 -13.74 1.54 3.46
CA GLU A 225 -15.15 1.95 3.48
C GLU A 225 -15.90 1.62 2.20
N CYS A 226 -15.20 1.39 1.08
CA CYS A 226 -15.85 1.08 -0.18
C CYS A 226 -15.11 0.01 -0.99
N ILE A 227 -15.73 -0.46 -2.07
CA ILE A 227 -15.18 -1.52 -2.92
C ILE A 227 -14.13 -0.97 -3.88
N ALA A 228 -14.43 0.12 -4.60
CA ALA A 228 -13.61 0.62 -5.68
C ALA A 228 -13.70 2.16 -5.82
N SER A 229 -12.55 2.83 -5.81
CA SER A 229 -12.40 4.29 -5.89
C SER A 229 -10.97 4.65 -6.32
N VAL A 230 -10.76 5.86 -6.84
CA VAL A 230 -9.42 6.41 -7.11
C VAL A 230 -8.72 6.96 -5.85
N ASP A 231 -9.50 7.19 -4.79
CA ASP A 231 -9.03 7.76 -3.52
C ASP A 231 -8.12 6.79 -2.74
N THR A 232 -7.12 7.32 -2.06
CA THR A 232 -6.15 6.57 -1.24
C THR A 232 -6.14 7.00 0.23
N MET A 233 -6.71 8.16 0.55
CA MET A 233 -6.63 8.79 1.88
C MET A 233 -8.00 8.86 2.56
N THR A 234 -9.07 9.06 1.81
CA THR A 234 -10.43 9.12 2.34
C THR A 234 -11.32 8.08 1.67
N ARG A 235 -12.33 7.57 2.38
CA ARG A 235 -13.23 6.51 1.89
C ARG A 235 -12.48 5.36 1.18
N ARG A 236 -11.41 4.87 1.82
CA ARG A 236 -10.41 4.00 1.17
C ARG A 236 -11.08 2.76 0.53
N PRO A 237 -10.80 2.49 -0.76
CA PRO A 237 -11.38 1.37 -1.49
C PRO A 237 -10.57 0.07 -1.32
N LEU A 238 -11.25 -1.08 -1.25
CA LEU A 238 -10.58 -2.38 -1.27
C LEU A 238 -9.73 -2.58 -2.53
N VAL A 239 -10.19 -2.05 -3.66
CA VAL A 239 -9.48 -2.04 -4.95
C VAL A 239 -9.34 -0.58 -5.41
N ASN A 240 -8.13 -0.03 -5.36
CA ASN A 240 -7.90 1.31 -5.90
C ASN A 240 -7.96 1.28 -7.44
N THR A 241 -8.57 2.31 -8.01
CA THR A 241 -8.89 2.39 -9.45
C THR A 241 -8.13 3.51 -10.16
N ARG A 242 -7.11 4.09 -9.53
CA ARG A 242 -6.27 5.14 -10.15
C ARG A 242 -5.56 4.57 -11.39
N ASP A 243 -5.63 5.29 -12.51
CA ASP A 243 -5.09 4.83 -13.80
C ASP A 243 -3.82 5.58 -14.23
N GLU A 244 -2.72 5.28 -13.53
CA GLU A 244 -1.37 5.86 -13.77
C GLU A 244 -0.36 4.74 -14.03
N PRO A 245 -0.27 4.24 -15.28
CA PRO A 245 0.44 3.00 -15.57
C PRO A 245 1.97 3.10 -15.52
N HIS A 246 2.55 4.31 -15.64
CA HIS A 246 3.99 4.55 -15.88
C HIS A 246 4.62 3.62 -16.94
N ALA A 247 3.80 3.25 -17.91
CA ALA A 247 4.10 2.33 -19.00
C ALA A 247 3.23 2.71 -20.20
N GLN A 248 3.33 1.95 -21.28
CA GLN A 248 2.48 2.17 -22.45
C GLN A 248 0.98 2.01 -22.10
N ALA A 249 0.28 3.12 -21.95
CA ALA A 249 -1.09 3.16 -21.45
C ALA A 249 -2.11 2.42 -22.35
N SER A 250 -1.82 2.20 -23.63
CA SER A 250 -2.68 1.39 -24.50
C SER A 250 -2.59 -0.12 -24.21
N ARG A 251 -1.52 -0.57 -23.57
CA ARG A 251 -1.24 -2.00 -23.33
C ARG A 251 -1.35 -2.39 -21.86
N TYR A 252 -0.96 -1.49 -20.95
CA TYR A 252 -0.81 -1.85 -19.54
C TYR A 252 -1.62 -0.96 -18.60
N ARG A 253 -1.90 -1.50 -17.41
CA ARG A 253 -2.35 -0.79 -16.22
C ARG A 253 -1.34 -1.08 -15.09
N ARG A 254 -1.15 -0.14 -14.17
CA ARG A 254 -0.49 -0.38 -12.89
C ARG A 254 -1.58 -0.63 -11.86
N LEU A 255 -1.88 -1.89 -11.58
CA LEU A 255 -2.81 -2.25 -10.51
C LEU A 255 -2.21 -1.82 -9.19
N HIS A 256 -2.89 -0.91 -8.52
CA HIS A 256 -2.47 -0.29 -7.27
C HIS A 256 -3.32 -0.85 -6.13
N ILE A 257 -2.72 -1.60 -5.21
CA ILE A 257 -3.41 -2.21 -4.06
C ILE A 257 -2.93 -1.54 -2.78
N ILE A 258 -3.85 -0.86 -2.09
CA ILE A 258 -3.53 -0.03 -0.91
C ILE A 258 -3.91 -0.69 0.44
N LEU A 259 -4.42 -1.92 0.38
CA LEU A 259 -5.00 -2.64 1.52
C LEU A 259 -3.97 -3.27 2.45
N GLY A 260 -2.80 -3.65 1.91
CA GLY A 260 -1.80 -4.42 2.64
C GLY A 260 -1.20 -3.66 3.83
N ASP A 261 -0.87 -4.39 4.89
CA ASP A 261 -0.05 -3.85 5.98
C ASP A 261 1.44 -3.83 5.59
N SER A 262 2.19 -2.91 6.18
CA SER A 262 3.65 -2.89 6.21
C SER A 262 4.15 -4.11 7.00
N ASN A 263 4.96 -4.96 6.38
CA ASN A 263 5.45 -6.19 7.03
C ASN A 263 6.95 -6.11 7.35
N MET A 264 7.31 -6.39 8.60
CA MET A 264 8.71 -6.50 9.04
C MET A 264 9.36 -7.84 8.64
N SER A 265 8.53 -8.87 8.45
CA SER A 265 8.97 -10.21 8.06
C SER A 265 9.13 -10.31 6.55
N GLU A 266 10.36 -10.54 6.11
CA GLU A 266 10.72 -10.75 4.70
C GLU A 266 9.89 -11.87 4.06
N TYR A 267 9.63 -12.94 4.82
CA TYR A 267 8.80 -14.05 4.37
C TYR A 267 7.35 -13.62 4.12
N VAL A 268 6.78 -12.80 5.01
CA VAL A 268 5.41 -12.29 4.84
C VAL A 268 5.33 -11.32 3.67
N THR A 269 6.33 -10.46 3.49
CA THR A 269 6.43 -9.58 2.30
C THR A 269 6.46 -10.41 1.01
N ALA A 270 7.32 -11.44 0.96
CA ALA A 270 7.39 -12.35 -0.19
C ALA A 270 6.07 -13.11 -0.42
N LEU A 271 5.42 -13.59 0.64
CA LEU A 271 4.16 -14.32 0.55
C LEU A 271 3.01 -13.42 0.10
N LYS A 272 2.93 -12.20 0.63
CA LYS A 272 1.94 -11.17 0.27
C LYS A 272 1.98 -10.90 -1.23
N VAL A 273 3.17 -10.60 -1.76
CA VAL A 273 3.33 -10.27 -3.18
C VAL A 273 3.28 -11.51 -4.06
N GLY A 274 3.95 -12.59 -3.68
CA GLY A 274 4.00 -13.82 -4.45
C GLY A 274 2.62 -14.47 -4.65
N THR A 275 1.79 -14.49 -3.61
CA THR A 275 0.41 -15.00 -3.75
C THR A 275 -0.45 -14.10 -4.61
N ALA A 276 -0.28 -12.77 -4.54
CA ALA A 276 -0.98 -11.84 -5.42
C ALA A 276 -0.60 -12.04 -6.90
N LEU A 277 0.69 -12.27 -7.19
CA LEU A 277 1.15 -12.59 -8.55
C LEU A 277 0.44 -13.83 -9.13
N LEU A 278 0.34 -14.91 -8.34
CA LEU A 278 -0.38 -16.12 -8.75
C LEU A 278 -1.86 -15.86 -8.97
N VAL A 279 -2.51 -15.08 -8.10
CA VAL A 279 -3.92 -14.70 -8.25
C VAL A 279 -4.15 -13.89 -9.53
N LEU A 280 -3.26 -12.94 -9.85
CA LEU A 280 -3.33 -12.17 -11.09
C LEU A 280 -3.17 -13.05 -12.33
N GLU A 281 -2.28 -14.03 -12.29
CA GLU A 281 -2.13 -15.02 -13.37
C GLU A 281 -3.39 -15.88 -13.55
N LEU A 282 -3.99 -16.35 -12.45
CA LEU A 282 -5.28 -17.04 -12.50
C LEU A 282 -6.37 -16.16 -13.12
N MET A 283 -6.39 -14.87 -12.81
CA MET A 283 -7.38 -13.94 -13.36
C MET A 283 -7.18 -13.69 -14.86
N GLU A 284 -5.94 -13.57 -15.32
CA GLU A 284 -5.59 -13.48 -16.74
C GLU A 284 -6.06 -14.72 -17.51
N LYS A 285 -5.90 -15.90 -16.91
CA LYS A 285 -6.36 -17.18 -17.47
C LYS A 285 -7.85 -17.45 -17.24
N GLN A 286 -8.56 -16.57 -16.54
CA GLN A 286 -9.99 -16.72 -16.17
C GLN A 286 -10.27 -17.97 -15.30
N LEU A 287 -9.31 -18.31 -14.43
CA LEU A 287 -9.32 -19.47 -13.53
C LEU A 287 -9.54 -19.10 -12.05
N ALA A 288 -9.73 -17.82 -11.73
CA ALA A 288 -10.02 -17.38 -10.37
C ALA A 288 -11.29 -18.10 -9.83
N PRO A 289 -11.31 -18.53 -8.55
CA PRO A 289 -12.50 -19.13 -7.95
C PRO A 289 -13.71 -18.20 -8.04
N PRO A 290 -14.92 -18.70 -8.41
CA PRO A 290 -16.12 -17.88 -8.56
C PRO A 290 -16.76 -17.58 -7.19
N LEU A 291 -16.02 -16.89 -6.33
CA LEU A 291 -16.44 -16.50 -4.99
C LEU A 291 -16.95 -15.06 -5.01
N VAL A 292 -18.14 -14.83 -4.46
CA VAL A 292 -18.73 -13.50 -4.34
C VAL A 292 -19.10 -13.30 -2.88
N LEU A 293 -18.48 -12.32 -2.23
CA LEU A 293 -18.77 -11.97 -0.84
C LEU A 293 -20.09 -11.20 -0.75
N ALA A 294 -20.88 -11.43 0.30
CA ALA A 294 -22.13 -10.69 0.52
C ALA A 294 -21.86 -9.22 0.89
N ASP A 295 -20.86 -8.98 1.75
CA ASP A 295 -20.39 -7.65 2.15
C ASP A 295 -18.85 -7.69 2.29
N PRO A 296 -18.08 -7.33 1.24
CA PRO A 296 -16.63 -7.35 1.29
C PRO A 296 -16.02 -6.45 2.38
N VAL A 297 -16.59 -5.26 2.61
CA VAL A 297 -16.05 -4.28 3.56
C VAL A 297 -16.33 -4.74 4.99
N GLY A 298 -17.55 -5.20 5.26
CA GLY A 298 -17.90 -5.80 6.55
C GLY A 298 -17.07 -7.05 6.84
N ALA A 299 -16.91 -7.94 5.84
CA ALA A 299 -16.11 -9.15 5.97
C ALA A 299 -14.63 -8.83 6.29
N LEU A 300 -14.04 -7.82 5.66
CA LEU A 300 -12.67 -7.39 5.96
C LEU A 300 -12.49 -7.06 7.45
N LYS A 301 -13.39 -6.23 7.99
CA LYS A 301 -13.34 -5.80 9.40
C LYS A 301 -13.63 -6.97 10.34
N GLN A 302 -14.61 -7.79 10.03
CA GLN A 302 -15.00 -8.95 10.85
C GLN A 302 -13.88 -10.00 10.91
N VAL A 303 -13.25 -10.34 9.79
CA VAL A 303 -12.11 -11.28 9.76
C VAL A 303 -10.96 -10.74 10.61
N SER A 304 -10.62 -9.45 10.48
CA SER A 304 -9.54 -8.83 11.27
C SER A 304 -9.79 -8.92 12.76
N ARG A 305 -11.03 -8.61 13.19
CA ARG A 305 -11.44 -8.48 14.60
C ARG A 305 -11.85 -9.80 15.26
N ASP A 306 -11.81 -10.93 14.56
CA ASP A 306 -12.34 -12.20 15.08
C ASP A 306 -11.41 -12.84 16.13
N GLN A 307 -11.76 -12.65 17.40
CA GLN A 307 -11.05 -13.22 18.54
C GLN A 307 -11.18 -14.75 18.64
N ARG A 308 -12.22 -15.34 18.02
CA ARG A 308 -12.47 -16.79 18.04
C ARG A 308 -11.72 -17.52 16.93
N ARG A 309 -11.05 -16.79 16.03
CA ARG A 309 -10.25 -17.33 14.91
C ARG A 309 -11.03 -18.31 14.03
N GLN A 310 -12.33 -18.06 13.88
CA GLN A 310 -13.19 -18.77 12.95
C GLN A 310 -13.14 -18.13 11.56
N TRP A 311 -12.87 -16.83 11.50
CA TRP A 311 -12.75 -15.99 10.30
C TRP A 311 -13.89 -16.21 9.32
N ALA A 312 -15.11 -16.27 9.85
CA ALA A 312 -16.32 -16.53 9.08
C ALA A 312 -16.56 -15.42 8.06
N VAL A 313 -17.00 -15.82 6.86
CA VAL A 313 -17.30 -14.94 5.74
C VAL A 313 -18.63 -15.37 5.12
N GLU A 314 -19.54 -14.41 4.94
CA GLU A 314 -20.79 -14.63 4.20
C GLU A 314 -20.57 -14.40 2.70
N LEU A 315 -20.99 -15.36 1.90
CA LEU A 315 -21.03 -15.29 0.45
C LEU A 315 -22.42 -14.88 -0.04
N ALA A 316 -22.48 -14.32 -1.24
CA ALA A 316 -23.73 -14.03 -1.92
C ALA A 316 -24.67 -15.26 -1.95
N GLY A 317 -25.96 -15.00 -1.71
CA GLY A 317 -26.97 -16.05 -1.57
C GLY A 317 -27.02 -16.72 -0.19
N ARG A 318 -26.52 -16.07 0.87
CA ARG A 318 -26.55 -16.53 2.27
C ARG A 318 -25.80 -17.84 2.51
N ARG A 319 -24.79 -18.11 1.70
CA ARG A 319 -23.86 -19.22 1.93
C ARG A 319 -22.77 -18.75 2.88
N HIS A 320 -22.26 -19.65 3.71
CA HIS A 320 -21.17 -19.34 4.63
C HIS A 320 -19.90 -20.10 4.26
N THR A 321 -18.77 -19.46 4.48
CA THR A 321 -17.41 -20.02 4.38
C THR A 321 -16.55 -19.36 5.44
N ASP A 322 -15.24 -19.63 5.44
CA ASP A 322 -14.26 -18.86 6.19
C ASP A 322 -13.12 -18.37 5.29
N ALA A 323 -12.31 -17.46 5.82
CA ALA A 323 -11.16 -16.87 5.13
C ALA A 323 -10.11 -17.92 4.70
N VAL A 324 -9.93 -19.00 5.47
CA VAL A 324 -8.98 -20.07 5.14
C VAL A 324 -9.47 -20.84 3.91
N ALA A 325 -10.74 -21.22 3.87
CA ALA A 325 -11.36 -21.91 2.75
C ALA A 325 -11.33 -21.06 1.46
N ILE A 326 -11.51 -19.73 1.57
CA ILE A 326 -11.32 -18.82 0.43
C ILE A 326 -9.88 -18.90 -0.09
N GLN A 327 -8.89 -18.76 0.78
CA GLN A 327 -7.47 -18.83 0.39
C GLN A 327 -7.06 -20.21 -0.15
N GLN A 328 -7.62 -21.29 0.41
CA GLN A 328 -7.43 -22.65 -0.10
C GLN A 328 -8.01 -22.84 -1.50
N ALA A 329 -9.13 -22.18 -1.83
CA ALA A 329 -9.70 -22.24 -3.18
C ALA A 329 -8.77 -21.58 -4.21
N TYR A 330 -8.16 -20.44 -3.90
CA TYR A 330 -7.14 -19.83 -4.77
C TYR A 330 -5.88 -20.70 -4.87
N LEU A 331 -5.41 -21.24 -3.75
CA LEU A 331 -4.24 -22.12 -3.73
C LEU A 331 -4.47 -23.38 -4.58
N ALA A 332 -5.65 -23.99 -4.51
CA ALA A 332 -6.00 -25.15 -5.33
C ALA A 332 -5.93 -24.80 -6.82
N ARG A 333 -6.53 -23.67 -7.23
CA ARG A 333 -6.45 -23.20 -8.62
C ARG A 333 -5.02 -22.94 -9.09
N ALA A 334 -4.19 -22.34 -8.25
CA ALA A 334 -2.79 -22.09 -8.57
C ALA A 334 -1.97 -23.38 -8.72
N ARG A 335 -2.26 -24.41 -7.90
CA ARG A 335 -1.60 -25.72 -7.99
C ARG A 335 -2.02 -26.53 -9.20
N ASP A 336 -3.28 -26.44 -9.61
CA ASP A 336 -3.77 -27.14 -10.80
C ASP A 336 -3.16 -26.59 -12.10
N GLU A 337 -2.61 -25.37 -12.05
CA GLU A 337 -2.02 -24.69 -13.20
C GLU A 337 -0.49 -24.83 -13.28
N ALA A 338 0.18 -25.00 -12.14
CA ALA A 338 1.63 -25.19 -12.03
C ALA A 338 2.10 -26.57 -12.52
#